data_AF-A0A425WA32-F1
#
_entry.id   AF-A0A425WA32-F1
#
_cell.length_a   1.000
_cell.length_b   1.000
_cell.length_c   1.000
_cell.angle_alpha   90.00
_cell.angle_beta   90.00
_cell.angle_gamma   90.00
#
_symmetry.space_group_name_H-M   'P 1'
#
loop_
_entity.id
_entity.type
_entity.pdbx_description
1 polymer ?
#
loop_
_entity_poly.entity_id
_entity_poly.type
_entity_poly.pdbx_seq_one_letter_code
_entity_poly.pdbx_strand_id
1 'polypeptide(L)'
;MYNPLYFAAKSLDGYGASTVCPHWYIRTGIEQGDTSLTTELDLALMLEENPDVQDVDFATVWGEGHTTAERTGSAATNFIS
;
A
#
# COMPACT_ATOMS: atom_id res chain seq x y z
N MET A 1 -5.22 4.31 17.23
CA MET A 1 -5.95 3.56 16.17
C MET A 1 -4.91 2.98 15.23
N TYR A 2 -5.00 1.68 14.87
CA TYR A 2 -3.94 0.96 14.13
C TYR A 2 -4.29 0.67 12.65
N ASN A 3 -5.38 1.23 12.12
CA ASN A 3 -5.79 1.03 10.74
C ASN A 3 -5.33 2.23 9.87
N PRO A 4 -4.44 2.04 8.87
CA PRO A 4 -4.01 3.13 7.97
C PRO A 4 -5.17 3.80 7.21
N LEU A 5 -6.18 3.02 6.80
CA LEU A 5 -7.35 3.55 6.10
C LEU A 5 -8.09 4.62 6.92
N TYR A 6 -8.07 4.51 8.25
CA TYR A 6 -8.72 5.46 9.16
C TYR A 6 -8.23 6.90 8.95
N PHE A 7 -6.96 7.06 8.57
CA PHE A 7 -6.32 8.35 8.37
C PHE A 7 -6.33 8.80 6.91
N ALA A 8 -6.37 7.86 5.97
CA ALA A 8 -6.30 8.14 4.54
C ALA A 8 -7.67 8.34 3.87
N ALA A 9 -8.73 7.67 4.35
CA ALA A 9 -10.03 7.68 3.69
C ALA A 9 -10.93 8.84 4.18
N LYS A 10 -11.38 9.68 3.25
CA LYS A 10 -12.26 10.86 3.50
C LYS A 10 -13.55 10.54 4.25
N SER A 11 -14.04 9.30 4.14
CA SER A 11 -15.30 8.86 4.76
C SER A 11 -15.17 8.52 6.25
N LEU A 12 -13.98 8.57 6.82
CA LEU A 12 -13.71 8.16 8.21
C LEU A 12 -13.31 9.37 9.07
N ASP A 13 -13.69 9.33 10.35
CA ASP A 13 -13.47 10.41 11.32
C ASP A 13 -11.99 10.79 11.53
N GLY A 14 -11.07 9.89 11.19
CA GLY A 14 -9.63 10.12 11.30
C GLY A 14 -9.02 10.92 10.15
N TYR A 15 -9.78 11.20 9.09
CA TYR A 15 -9.27 11.92 7.93
C TYR A 15 -8.80 13.33 8.32
N GLY A 16 -7.58 13.68 7.93
CA GLY A 16 -6.95 14.95 8.28
C GLY A 16 -6.42 15.06 9.71
N ALA A 17 -6.56 14.01 10.53
CA ALA A 17 -6.00 13.97 11.89
C ALA A 17 -4.48 13.64 11.91
N SER A 18 -3.89 13.30 10.77
CA SER A 18 -2.45 13.06 10.60
C SER A 18 -1.98 13.55 9.23
N THR A 19 -0.69 13.85 9.11
CA THR A 19 -0.04 14.11 7.81
C THR A 19 0.21 12.79 7.08
N VAL A 20 -0.46 12.58 5.95
CA VAL A 20 -0.26 11.40 5.11
C VAL A 20 1.04 11.55 4.31
N CYS A 21 1.80 10.47 4.17
CA CYS A 21 3.04 10.46 3.37
C CYS A 21 2.72 10.69 1.88
N PRO A 22 3.48 11.52 1.14
CA PRO A 22 3.20 11.78 -0.26
C PRO A 22 3.54 10.63 -1.21
N HIS A 23 4.46 9.74 -0.85
CA HIS A 23 4.96 8.67 -1.73
C HIS A 23 4.74 7.31 -1.09
N TRP A 24 4.16 6.36 -1.85
CA TRP A 24 3.85 5.02 -1.37
C TRP A 24 4.35 3.96 -2.33
N TYR A 25 5.07 2.97 -1.79
CA TYR A 25 5.51 1.77 -2.50
C TYR A 25 4.89 0.55 -1.82
N ILE A 26 3.99 -0.14 -2.51
CA ILE A 26 3.22 -1.26 -1.97
C ILE A 26 3.38 -2.48 -2.88
N ARG A 27 3.76 -3.61 -2.29
CA ARG A 27 3.91 -4.90 -2.95
C ARG A 27 3.17 -5.96 -2.18
N THR A 28 2.49 -6.85 -2.90
CA THR A 28 1.86 -8.04 -2.33
C THR A 28 2.04 -9.21 -3.30
N GLY A 29 2.28 -10.40 -2.77
CA GLY A 29 2.31 -11.60 -3.61
C GLY A 29 0.90 -11.97 -4.03
N ILE A 30 0.66 -12.29 -5.31
CA ILE A 30 -0.70 -12.61 -5.77
C ILE A 30 -1.24 -13.93 -5.20
N GLU A 31 -0.34 -14.81 -4.76
CA GLU A 31 -0.65 -16.11 -4.15
C GLU A 31 -0.60 -16.05 -2.62
N GLN A 32 -0.48 -14.85 -2.02
CA GLN A 32 -0.61 -14.72 -0.58
C GLN A 32 -2.02 -15.17 -0.14
N GLY A 33 -2.08 -15.85 1.01
CA GLY A 33 -3.33 -16.36 1.59
C GLY A 33 -3.63 -15.83 3.01
N ASP A 34 -2.87 -14.84 3.46
CA ASP A 34 -2.94 -14.32 4.83
C ASP A 34 -4.06 -13.31 5.01
N THR A 35 -4.42 -12.59 3.94
CA THR A 35 -5.55 -11.66 3.92
C THR A 35 -6.21 -11.63 2.54
N SER A 36 -7.41 -11.07 2.45
CA SER A 36 -8.04 -10.83 1.14
C SER A 36 -7.19 -9.87 0.32
N LEU A 37 -6.99 -10.16 -0.97
CA LEU A 37 -6.34 -9.28 -1.96
C LEU A 37 -6.92 -7.86 -1.98
N THR A 38 -8.19 -7.71 -1.62
CA THR A 38 -8.86 -6.41 -1.54
C THR A 38 -8.29 -5.53 -0.44
N THR A 39 -7.62 -6.08 0.58
CA THR A 39 -7.11 -5.31 1.72
C THR A 39 -6.07 -4.29 1.28
N GLU A 40 -5.05 -4.75 0.54
CA GLU A 40 -3.99 -3.90 0.03
C GLU A 40 -4.46 -3.06 -1.16
N LEU A 41 -5.38 -3.58 -1.98
CA LEU A 41 -5.97 -2.84 -3.10
C LEU A 41 -6.83 -1.66 -2.63
N ASP A 42 -7.68 -1.85 -1.62
CA ASP A 42 -8.51 -0.79 -1.05
C ASP A 42 -7.63 0.32 -0.45
N LEU A 43 -6.51 -0.05 0.20
CA LEU A 43 -5.54 0.93 0.69
C LEU A 43 -4.88 1.70 -0.45
N ALA A 44 -4.41 1.02 -1.50
CA ALA A 44 -3.79 1.66 -2.64
C ALA A 44 -4.75 2.66 -3.31
N LEU A 45 -5.99 2.26 -3.58
CA LEU A 45 -7.01 3.12 -4.18
C LEU A 45 -7.35 4.32 -3.30
N MET A 46 -7.48 4.13 -1.98
CA MET A 46 -7.74 5.26 -1.08
C MET A 46 -6.57 6.25 -1.00
N LEU A 47 -5.33 5.76 -1.12
CA LEU A 47 -4.15 6.62 -1.18
C LEU A 47 -4.09 7.39 -2.51
N GLU A 48 -4.41 6.77 -3.64
CA GLU A 48 -4.47 7.44 -4.95
C GLU A 48 -5.52 8.57 -4.99
N GLU A 49 -6.63 8.41 -4.27
CA GLU A 49 -7.71 9.41 -4.16
C GLU A 49 -7.43 10.52 -3.12
N ASN A 50 -6.33 10.40 -2.37
CA ASN A 50 -5.96 11.36 -1.35
C ASN A 50 -5.16 12.53 -1.97
N PRO A 51 -5.62 13.79 -1.83
CA PRO A 51 -4.98 14.94 -2.48
C PRO A 51 -3.58 15.26 -1.95
N ASP A 52 -3.19 14.74 -0.78
CA ASP A 52 -1.87 14.93 -0.20
C ASP A 52 -0.85 13.88 -0.70
N VAL A 53 -1.32 12.85 -1.41
CA VAL A 53 -0.50 11.79 -2.00
C VAL A 53 -0.14 12.15 -3.44
N GLN A 54 1.15 12.06 -3.77
CA GLN A 54 1.70 12.37 -5.09
C GLN A 54 1.79 11.14 -5.98
N ASP A 55 2.19 10.00 -5.41
CA ASP A 55 2.25 8.73 -6.13
C ASP A 55 2.06 7.51 -5.23
N VAL A 56 1.48 6.49 -5.83
CA VAL A 56 1.32 5.15 -5.29
C VAL A 56 1.83 4.16 -6.32
N ASP A 57 2.96 3.52 -6.04
CA ASP A 57 3.44 2.39 -6.81
C ASP A 57 2.92 1.10 -6.17
N PHE A 58 1.79 0.59 -6.67
CA PHE A 58 1.18 -0.66 -6.24
C PHE A 58 1.38 -1.77 -7.27
N ALA A 59 1.79 -2.96 -6.82
CA ALA A 59 1.81 -4.14 -7.67
C ALA A 59 1.54 -5.44 -6.89
N THR A 60 0.73 -6.29 -7.50
CA THR A 60 0.64 -7.72 -7.16
C THR A 60 1.71 -8.49 -7.94
N VAL A 61 2.54 -9.27 -7.26
CA VAL A 61 3.66 -10.01 -7.87
C VAL A 61 3.25 -11.46 -8.13
N TRP A 62 3.37 -11.89 -9.38
CA TRP A 62 2.99 -13.24 -9.80
C TRP A 62 3.90 -14.32 -9.20
N GLY A 63 3.32 -15.43 -8.75
CA GLY A 63 4.07 -16.57 -8.20
C GLY A 63 4.65 -16.36 -6.81
N GLU A 64 4.36 -15.22 -6.18
CA GLU A 64 4.82 -14.90 -4.82
C GLU A 64 3.67 -15.07 -3.82
N GLY A 65 3.99 -15.69 -2.67
CA GLY A 65 3.10 -15.85 -1.53
C GLY A 65 3.28 -14.73 -0.49
N HIS A 66 3.18 -15.06 0.80
CA HIS A 66 3.49 -14.10 1.87
C HIS A 66 5.01 -13.86 1.97
N THR A 67 5.48 -12.76 1.40
CA THR A 67 6.91 -12.36 1.42
C THR A 67 7.05 -10.87 1.08
N THR A 68 8.28 -10.35 1.17
CA THR A 68 8.65 -9.06 0.56
C THR A 68 8.73 -9.21 -0.95
N ALA A 69 7.57 -9.22 -1.60
CA ALA A 69 7.45 -9.53 -3.02
C ALA A 69 8.04 -8.40 -3.88
N GLU A 70 8.92 -8.73 -4.81
CA GLU A 70 9.55 -7.75 -5.70
C GLU A 70 9.47 -8.24 -7.15
N ARG A 71 9.20 -7.32 -8.09
CA ARG A 71 9.15 -7.67 -9.52
C ARG A 71 10.53 -7.98 -10.08
N THR A 72 11.56 -7.34 -9.54
CA THR A 72 12.96 -7.46 -9.92
C THR A 72 13.85 -7.12 -8.73
N GLY A 73 15.03 -7.73 -8.62
CA GLY A 73 15.98 -7.37 -7.57
C GLY A 73 15.56 -7.84 -6.18
N SER A 74 15.97 -7.10 -5.15
CA SER A 74 15.64 -7.39 -3.75
C SER A 74 14.96 -6.18 -3.11
N ALA A 75 14.16 -6.41 -2.08
CA ALA A 75 13.47 -5.32 -1.37
C ALA A 75 14.46 -4.28 -0.82
N ALA A 76 15.61 -4.73 -0.32
CA ALA A 76 16.67 -3.83 0.16
C ALA A 76 17.27 -2.97 -0.96
N THR A 77 17.42 -3.51 -2.17
CA THR A 77 17.93 -2.77 -3.33
C THR A 77 16.91 -1.76 -3.84
N ASN A 78 15.65 -2.18 -3.97
CA ASN A 78 14.58 -1.33 -4.51
C ASN A 78 14.19 -0.21 -3.55
N PHE A 79 14.39 -0.40 -2.24
CA PHE A 79 14.11 0.62 -1.24
C PHE A 79 15.07 1.82 -1.28
N ILE A 80 16.31 1.63 -1.73
CA ILE A 80 17.36 2.69 -1.72
C ILE A 80 17.63 3.32 -3.08
N SER A 81 17.09 2.74 -4.15
CA SER A 81 17.32 3.16 -5.54
C SER A 81 16.25 4.14 -6.00
#